data_AF-A0A392RNK3-F1
#
_entry.id   AF-A0A392RNK3-F1
#
_cell.length_a   1.000
_cell.length_b   1.000
_cell.length_c   1.000
_cell.angle_alpha   90.00
_cell.angle_beta   90.00
_cell.angle_gamma   90.00
#
_symmetry.space_group_name_H-M   'P 1'
#
loop_
_entity.id
_entity.type
_entity.pdbx_description
1 polymer ?
#
loop_
_entity_poly.entity_id
_entity_poly.type
_entity_poly.pdbx_seq_one_letter_code
_entity_poly.pdbx_strand_id
1 'polypeptide(L)'
;NMNEDENVVIDDTSIESENERSTPLQARIRRPSVRLNDYVTGREAEEDDELHNLAVFNTGEDPTTYHDVVKLEVWRKAMNAEMESIKNNDTWELTSLPAG
;
A
#
# COMPACT_ATOMS: atom_id res chain seq x y z
N ASN A 1 -30.52 -39.64 -23.10
CA ASN A 1 -30.94 -40.40 -21.92
C ASN A 1 -30.90 -39.45 -20.75
N MET A 2 -32.08 -39.09 -20.20
CA MET A 2 -32.42 -38.44 -18.91
C MET A 2 -31.49 -37.28 -18.43
N ASN A 3 -31.91 -36.02 -18.40
CA ASN A 3 -32.76 -35.35 -17.40
C ASN A 3 -32.30 -35.59 -15.95
N GLU A 4 -31.89 -34.53 -15.25
CA GLU A 4 -32.55 -33.98 -14.05
C GLU A 4 -31.65 -32.96 -13.33
N ASP A 5 -32.16 -31.73 -13.23
CA ASP A 5 -31.78 -30.74 -12.22
C ASP A 5 -32.09 -31.27 -10.81
N GLU A 6 -31.59 -30.57 -9.79
CA GLU A 6 -32.19 -30.33 -8.45
C GLU A 6 -31.14 -30.47 -7.31
N ASN A 7 -30.45 -29.36 -7.07
CA ASN A 7 -30.24 -28.69 -5.77
C ASN A 7 -30.15 -29.56 -4.50
N VAL A 8 -28.96 -29.68 -3.90
CA VAL A 8 -28.81 -29.99 -2.46
C VAL A 8 -27.73 -29.12 -1.83
N VAL A 9 -28.23 -28.18 -1.02
CA VAL A 9 -27.71 -27.59 0.22
C VAL A 9 -26.27 -27.99 0.60
N ILE A 10 -25.39 -27.00 0.59
CA ILE A 10 -24.08 -27.02 1.23
C ILE A 10 -24.29 -27.09 2.75
N ASP A 11 -24.05 -28.26 3.33
CA ASP A 11 -24.01 -28.43 4.79
C ASP A 11 -22.68 -27.91 5.32
N ASP A 12 -22.76 -27.15 6.40
CA ASP A 12 -21.66 -26.42 6.98
C ASP A 12 -20.64 -27.40 7.59
N THR A 13 -19.38 -27.13 7.34
CA THR A 13 -18.26 -28.01 7.71
C THR A 13 -18.17 -28.11 9.22
N SER A 14 -18.47 -29.30 9.77
CA SER A 14 -18.11 -29.62 11.15
C SER A 14 -17.23 -30.87 11.24
N ILE A 15 -15.92 -30.57 11.25
CA ILE A 15 -14.85 -31.16 12.08
C ILE A 15 -14.66 -32.69 12.03
N GLU A 16 -13.49 -33.13 11.56
CA GLU A 16 -12.45 -33.82 12.34
C GLU A 16 -11.44 -34.46 11.36
N SER A 17 -10.14 -34.16 11.52
CA SER A 17 -9.11 -35.15 11.89
C SER A 17 -9.00 -36.25 10.81
N GLU A 18 -7.96 -36.34 10.00
CA GLU A 18 -6.60 -36.69 10.40
C GLU A 18 -5.64 -36.43 9.22
N ASN A 19 -4.48 -35.84 9.54
CA ASN A 19 -3.16 -36.06 8.95
C ASN A 19 -3.05 -36.86 7.62
N GLU A 20 -3.46 -36.28 6.50
CA GLU A 20 -3.03 -36.73 5.16
C GLU A 20 -2.12 -35.67 4.55
N ARG A 21 -0.83 -36.03 4.50
CA ARG A 21 0.28 -35.25 3.97
C ARG A 21 -0.02 -34.88 2.51
N SER A 22 -0.55 -33.68 2.29
CA SER A 22 -0.60 -33.07 0.97
C SER A 22 0.82 -33.00 0.44
N THR A 23 1.15 -33.85 -0.54
CA THR A 23 2.41 -33.72 -1.27
C THR A 23 2.36 -32.36 -1.98
N PRO A 24 3.34 -31.46 -1.75
CA PRO A 24 3.32 -30.18 -2.45
C PRO A 24 3.43 -30.48 -3.95
N LEU A 25 2.44 -30.02 -4.72
CA LEU A 25 2.50 -30.06 -6.17
C LEU A 25 3.83 -29.43 -6.59
N GLN A 26 4.56 -30.11 -7.48
CA GLN A 26 5.88 -29.65 -7.89
C GLN A 26 5.79 -28.19 -8.36
N ALA A 27 6.66 -27.34 -7.80
CA ALA A 27 6.73 -25.95 -8.20
C ALA A 27 6.97 -25.86 -9.71
N ARG A 28 6.14 -25.08 -10.40
CA ARG A 28 6.31 -24.84 -11.83
C ARG A 28 7.70 -24.26 -12.07
N ILE A 29 8.48 -24.88 -12.95
CA ILE A 29 9.75 -24.33 -13.41
C ILE A 29 9.46 -22.99 -14.11
N ARG A 30 9.77 -21.88 -13.44
CA ARG A 30 9.65 -20.54 -14.04
C ARG A 30 10.81 -20.34 -14.99
N ARG A 31 10.52 -20.07 -16.26
CA ARG A 31 11.50 -19.62 -17.25
C ARG A 31 11.23 -18.15 -17.56
N PRO A 32 12.24 -17.26 -17.48
CA PRO A 32 12.06 -15.87 -17.89
C PRO A 32 11.70 -15.83 -19.37
N SER A 33 10.92 -14.81 -19.75
CA SER A 33 10.62 -14.55 -21.16
C SER A 33 11.92 -14.27 -21.92
N VAL A 34 11.99 -14.74 -23.17
CA VAL A 34 13.15 -14.55 -24.06
C VAL A 34 13.56 -13.07 -24.19
N ARG A 35 12.59 -12.15 -24.07
CA ARG A 35 12.85 -10.69 -24.15
C ARG A 35 13.65 -10.16 -22.97
N LEU A 36 13.74 -10.89 -21.86
CA LEU A 36 14.45 -10.45 -20.64
C LEU A 36 15.87 -11.05 -20.51
N ASN A 37 16.39 -11.75 -21.53
CA ASN A 37 17.71 -12.38 -21.46
C ASN A 37 18.87 -11.38 -21.29
N ASP A 38 18.68 -10.13 -21.73
CA ASP A 38 19.69 -9.07 -21.61
C ASP A 38 19.63 -8.33 -20.25
N TYR A 39 18.71 -8.73 -19.37
CA TYR A 39 18.47 -8.12 -18.07
C TYR A 39 18.73 -9.13 -16.95
N VAL A 40 19.25 -8.64 -15.82
CA VAL A 40 19.37 -9.45 -14.60
C VAL A 40 17.96 -9.73 -14.10
N THR A 41 17.59 -11.02 -14.05
CA THR A 41 16.28 -11.47 -13.60
C THR A 41 16.44 -12.60 -12.58
N GLY A 42 15.64 -12.58 -11.50
CA GLY A 42 15.72 -13.54 -10.40
C GLY A 42 16.15 -12.89 -9.09
N ARG A 43 16.61 -13.70 -8.13
CA ARG A 43 16.87 -13.28 -6.74
C ARG A 43 17.80 -12.06 -6.62
N GLU A 44 18.83 -11.97 -7.46
CA GLU A 44 19.77 -10.84 -7.49
C GLU A 44 19.09 -9.50 -7.85
N ALA A 45 17.96 -9.53 -8.57
CA ALA A 45 17.14 -8.36 -8.85
C ALA A 45 16.05 -8.12 -7.78
N GLU A 46 15.71 -9.15 -7.01
CA GLU A 46 14.68 -9.10 -5.95
C GLU A 46 15.24 -8.66 -4.59
N GLU A 47 16.56 -8.78 -4.38
CA GLU A 47 17.26 -8.37 -3.14
C GLU A 47 17.15 -6.85 -2.88
N ASP A 48 17.10 -6.02 -3.91
CA ASP A 48 16.87 -4.57 -3.78
C ASP A 48 15.37 -4.25 -3.52
N ASP A 49 14.46 -5.01 -4.14
CA ASP A 49 13.00 -4.81 -4.02
C ASP A 49 12.44 -5.11 -2.62
N GLU A 50 13.09 -6.00 -1.87
CA GLU A 50 12.62 -6.43 -0.55
C GLU A 50 12.71 -5.31 0.50
N LEU A 51 13.57 -4.30 0.28
CA LEU A 51 13.76 -3.17 1.19
C LEU A 51 12.93 -1.93 0.82
N HIS A 52 12.45 -1.83 -0.42
CA HIS A 52 11.75 -0.64 -0.90
C HIS A 52 10.35 -0.43 -0.27
N ASN A 53 9.76 -1.47 0.33
CA ASN A 53 8.40 -1.45 0.87
C ASN A 53 8.34 -1.34 2.41
N LEU A 54 9.47 -1.11 3.10
CA LEU A 54 9.52 -1.10 4.56
C LEU A 54 9.35 0.30 5.21
N ALA A 55 8.86 1.29 4.45
CA ALA A 55 8.56 2.60 4.99
C ALA A 55 7.30 2.54 5.88
N VAL A 56 7.50 2.54 7.20
CA VAL A 56 6.41 2.63 8.17
C VAL A 56 6.13 4.11 8.46
N PHE A 57 4.99 4.61 7.99
CA PHE A 57 4.51 5.95 8.34
C PHE A 57 3.92 5.91 9.76
N ASN A 58 4.66 6.43 10.73
CA ASN A 58 4.14 6.62 12.08
C ASN A 58 3.43 7.99 12.16
N THR A 59 2.11 7.98 12.04
CA THR A 59 1.28 9.19 12.17
C THR A 59 0.84 9.45 13.62
N GLY A 60 1.26 8.61 14.58
CA GLY A 60 0.82 8.72 15.97
C GLY A 60 1.44 9.91 16.71
N GLU A 61 2.56 10.44 16.23
CA GLU A 61 3.26 11.57 16.84
C GLU A 61 2.86 12.92 16.23
N ASP A 62 2.14 12.91 15.10
CA ASP A 62 1.77 14.13 14.41
C ASP A 62 0.55 14.80 15.09
N PRO A 63 0.64 16.10 15.40
CA PRO A 63 -0.47 16.83 15.97
C PRO A 63 -1.63 16.95 14.96
N THR A 64 -2.83 16.53 15.37
CA THR A 64 -4.02 16.51 14.51
C THR A 64 -4.84 17.80 14.56
N THR A 65 -4.53 18.70 15.50
CA THR A 65 -5.28 19.93 15.73
C THR A 65 -4.35 21.13 15.69
N TYR A 66 -4.80 22.24 15.08
CA TYR A 66 -4.05 23.50 15.01
C TYR A 66 -3.52 23.96 16.38
N HIS A 67 -4.33 23.83 17.43
CA HIS A 67 -3.96 24.21 18.79
C HIS A 67 -2.74 23.45 19.34
N ASP A 68 -2.49 22.22 18.87
CA ASP A 68 -1.34 21.43 19.28
C ASP A 68 -0.14 21.68 18.37
N VAL A 69 -0.38 21.84 17.06
CA VAL A 69 0.64 22.23 16.07
C VAL A 69 1.30 23.56 16.46
N VAL A 70 0.53 24.57 16.84
CA VAL A 70 1.05 25.94 17.09
C VAL A 70 1.97 26.03 18.31
N LYS A 71 1.85 25.09 19.25
CA LYS A 71 2.74 24.99 20.42
C LYS A 71 4.12 24.46 20.04
N LEU A 72 4.23 23.72 18.94
CA LEU A 72 5.47 23.11 18.49
C LEU A 72 6.21 24.05 17.54
N GLU A 73 7.37 24.53 17.98
CA GLU A 73 8.17 25.50 17.22
C GLU A 73 8.60 24.96 15.84
N VAL A 74 8.94 23.65 15.77
CA VAL A 74 9.33 22.99 14.52
C VAL A 74 8.23 23.11 13.48
N TRP A 75 6.99 22.81 13.87
CA TRP A 75 5.84 22.91 12.98
C TRP A 75 5.56 24.35 12.56
N ARG A 76 5.68 25.31 13.48
CA ARG A 76 5.53 26.74 13.13
C ARG A 76 6.58 27.18 12.10
N LYS A 77 7.84 26.74 12.24
CA LYS A 77 8.89 27.04 11.26
C LYS A 77 8.60 26.39 9.91
N ALA A 78 8.19 25.13 9.89
CA ALA A 78 7.82 24.43 8.66
C ALA A 78 6.64 25.11 7.95
N MET A 79 5.58 25.45 8.67
CA MET A 79 4.43 26.18 8.11
C MET A 79 4.81 27.55 7.54
N ASN A 80 5.67 28.29 8.24
CA ASN A 80 6.14 29.58 7.73
C ASN A 80 6.97 29.43 6.45
N ALA A 81 7.87 28.44 6.41
CA ALA A 81 8.68 28.16 5.22
C ALA A 81 7.82 27.78 4.01
N GLU A 82 6.77 26.97 4.22
CA GLU A 82 5.82 26.61 3.17
C GLU A 82 4.98 27.83 2.73
N MET A 83 4.51 28.65 3.67
CA MET A 83 3.81 29.89 3.34
C MET A 83 4.68 30.86 2.52
N GLU A 84 5.98 30.92 2.78
CA GLU A 84 6.94 31.71 1.99
C GLU A 84 7.19 31.09 0.61
N SER A 85 7.31 29.76 0.52
CA SER A 85 7.51 29.07 -0.76
C SER A 85 6.33 29.29 -1.71
N ILE A 86 5.10 29.21 -1.19
CA ILE A 86 3.86 29.43 -1.96
C ILE A 86 3.80 30.87 -2.48
N LYS A 87 4.18 31.86 -1.66
CA LYS A 87 4.25 33.27 -2.07
C LYS A 87 5.32 33.50 -3.13
N ASN A 88 6.51 32.92 -2.95
CA ASN A 88 7.63 33.12 -3.86
C ASN A 88 7.41 32.45 -5.23
N ASN A 89 6.61 31.38 -5.26
CA ASN A 89 6.27 30.68 -6.49
C ASN A 89 5.08 31.31 -7.24
N ASP A 90 4.51 32.40 -6.71
CA ASP A 90 3.31 33.07 -7.25
C ASP A 90 2.12 32.10 -7.49
N THR A 91 2.05 31.01 -6.71
CA THR A 91 1.04 29.96 -6.93
C THR A 91 -0.30 30.31 -6.29
N TRP A 92 -0.33 31.20 -5.29
CA TRP A 92 -1.54 31.61 -4.57
C TRP A 92 -1.56 33.12 -4.33
N GLU A 93 -2.72 33.74 -4.54
CA GLU A 93 -2.98 35.13 -4.18
C GLU A 93 -4.00 35.23 -3.04
N LEU A 94 -3.77 36.14 -2.09
CA LEU A 94 -4.72 36.43 -1.03
C LEU A 94 -5.81 37.35 -1.58
N THR A 95 -7.04 36.86 -1.67
CA THR A 95 -8.18 37.63 -2.16
C THR A 95 -9.10 38.05 -1.01
N SER A 96 -9.83 39.14 -1.22
CA SER A 96 -10.89 39.56 -0.29
C SER A 96 -12.10 38.64 -0.41
N LEU A 97 -12.77 38.37 0.72
CA LEU A 97 -14.03 37.65 0.70
C LEU A 97 -15.06 38.38 -0.19
N PRO A 98 -15.75 37.68 -1.10
CA PRO A 98 -16.83 38.28 -1.87
C PRO A 98 -17.99 38.67 -0.95
N ALA A 99 -18.73 39.72 -1.33
CA ALA A 99 -19.99 40.04 -0.67
C ALA A 99 -21.00 38.90 -0.95
N GLY A 100 -21.64 38.41 0.12
CA GLY A 100 -22.63 37.33 0.05
C GLY A 100 -23.93 37.74 -0.63
#